data_AF-A0A2V9WUT5-F1
#
_entry.id   AF-A0A2V9WUT5-F1
#
_cell.length_a   1.000
_cell.length_b   1.000
_cell.length_c   1.000
_cell.angle_alpha   90.00
_cell.angle_beta   90.00
_cell.angle_gamma   90.00
#
_symmetry.space_group_name_H-M   'P 1'
#
loop_
_entity.id
_entity.type
_entity.pdbx_description
1 polymer ?
#
loop_
_entity_poly.entity_id
_entity_poly.type
_entity_poly.pdbx_seq_one_letter_code
_entity_poly.pdbx_strand_id
1 'polypeptide(L)'
;MDDAVRILRTRWLAPTDVDRFLRTPKGIATAEMHFPFGMQVRNEFRLWQGNAALLRSCGVSEPEECSGIIFDRLWETLRTFADSGLVRALDCQFKLSEGVQIRYAGFYRLRLAEILDSVQAQIDRQLPRLRSTLPASCSVAVGLQLRRQAGPNPACWARIEFSEDGRDPVSLEGFLGWFAWRNAFTPVHTPPYLELRFNDPCAWPSQPPQFQPTRPPG
;
A
#
# COMPACT_ATOMS: atom_id res chain seq x y z
N MET A 1 -5.28 2.04 25.96
CA MET A 1 -5.24 1.61 24.55
C MET A 1 -6.65 1.49 23.96
N ASP A 2 -7.46 0.50 24.37
CA ASP A 2 -8.68 0.11 23.63
C ASP A 2 -9.74 1.22 23.45
N ASP A 3 -9.88 2.15 24.41
CA ASP A 3 -10.78 3.30 24.26
C ASP A 3 -10.36 4.27 23.14
N ALA A 4 -9.06 4.48 22.94
CA ALA A 4 -8.56 5.34 21.85
C ALA A 4 -8.87 4.69 20.50
N VAL A 5 -8.61 3.40 20.37
CA VAL A 5 -8.94 2.59 19.17
C VAL A 5 -10.44 2.56 18.90
N ARG A 6 -11.25 2.41 19.96
CA ARG A 6 -12.72 2.47 19.88
C ARG A 6 -13.19 3.81 19.35
N ILE A 7 -12.66 4.93 19.88
CA ILE A 7 -12.99 6.29 19.43
C ILE A 7 -12.61 6.49 17.96
N LEU A 8 -11.39 6.12 17.57
CA LEU A 8 -10.92 6.25 16.18
C LEU A 8 -11.86 5.52 15.22
N ARG A 9 -12.15 4.24 15.49
CA ARG A 9 -13.04 3.42 14.68
C ARG A 9 -14.48 3.94 14.61
N THR A 10 -15.06 4.42 15.72
CA THR A 10 -16.51 4.70 15.78
C THR A 10 -16.87 6.17 15.63
N ARG A 11 -15.90 7.09 15.64
CA ARG A 11 -16.15 8.54 15.56
C ARG A 11 -15.31 9.28 14.53
N TRP A 12 -14.13 8.78 14.15
CA TRP A 12 -13.21 9.51 13.28
C TRP A 12 -13.13 8.93 11.87
N LEU A 13 -13.03 7.60 11.74
CA LEU A 13 -13.00 6.95 10.44
C LEU A 13 -14.40 6.85 9.82
N ALA A 14 -14.55 7.29 8.57
CA ALA A 14 -15.71 6.96 7.76
C ALA A 14 -15.67 5.48 7.33
N PRO A 15 -16.79 4.87 6.92
CA PRO A 15 -16.81 3.48 6.43
C PRO A 15 -15.83 3.22 5.27
N THR A 16 -15.59 4.22 4.42
CA THR A 16 -14.60 4.19 3.34
C THR A 16 -13.15 4.14 3.85
N ASP A 17 -12.86 4.83 4.95
CA ASP A 17 -11.53 4.83 5.56
C ASP A 17 -11.29 3.48 6.25
N VAL A 18 -12.32 2.90 6.89
CA VAL A 18 -12.28 1.54 7.45
C VAL A 18 -12.00 0.49 6.37
N ASP A 19 -12.68 0.54 5.22
CA ASP A 19 -12.42 -0.40 4.11
C ASP A 19 -11.02 -0.20 3.50
N ARG A 20 -10.56 1.06 3.32
CA ARG A 20 -9.17 1.35 2.92
C ARG A 20 -8.17 0.75 3.91
N PHE A 21 -8.33 1.04 5.20
CA PHE A 21 -7.39 0.60 6.25
C PHE A 21 -7.34 -0.92 6.37
N LEU A 22 -8.47 -1.60 6.16
CA LEU A 22 -8.57 -3.06 6.10
C LEU A 22 -7.80 -3.65 4.89
N ARG A 23 -7.84 -2.96 3.73
CA ARG A 23 -7.25 -3.38 2.45
C ARG A 23 -5.81 -2.93 2.22
N THR A 24 -5.22 -2.18 3.14
CA THR A 24 -3.83 -1.72 3.05
C THR A 24 -2.94 -2.55 4.00
N PRO A 25 -1.73 -2.99 3.59
CA PRO A 25 -0.77 -3.65 4.48
C PRO A 25 -0.46 -2.81 5.73
N LYS A 26 -0.32 -3.46 6.91
CA LYS A 26 -0.25 -2.78 8.22
C LYS A 26 0.71 -1.57 8.23
N GLY A 27 1.97 -1.77 7.83
CA GLY A 27 2.98 -0.71 7.86
C GLY A 27 2.72 0.47 6.91
N ILE A 28 2.02 0.24 5.79
CA ILE A 28 1.60 1.32 4.89
C ILE A 28 0.39 2.04 5.50
N ALA A 29 -0.59 1.28 5.99
CA ALA A 29 -1.81 1.83 6.59
C ALA A 29 -1.48 2.76 7.77
N THR A 30 -0.61 2.33 8.69
CA THR A 30 -0.25 3.13 9.87
C THR A 30 0.63 4.33 9.51
N ALA A 31 1.52 4.21 8.52
CA ALA A 31 2.27 5.35 7.98
C ALA A 31 1.35 6.39 7.29
N GLU A 32 0.33 5.94 6.54
CA GLU A 32 -0.68 6.83 5.94
C GLU A 32 -1.49 7.60 6.99
N MET A 33 -1.67 7.07 8.20
CA MET A 33 -2.35 7.77 9.30
C MET A 33 -1.43 8.73 10.07
N HIS A 34 -0.12 8.45 10.09
CA HIS A 34 0.85 9.17 10.93
C HIS A 34 0.89 10.68 10.66
N PHE A 35 0.96 11.05 9.38
CA PHE A 35 1.02 12.46 8.96
C PHE A 35 -0.32 13.22 9.10
N PRO A 36 -1.45 12.74 8.53
CA PRO A 36 -2.72 13.47 8.61
C PRO A 36 -3.37 13.43 10.01
N PHE A 37 -3.27 12.31 10.74
CA PHE A 37 -3.99 12.12 12.00
C PHE A 37 -3.08 12.06 13.24
N GLY A 38 -1.79 11.77 13.12
CA GLY A 38 -0.90 11.57 14.27
C GLY A 38 -0.85 12.76 15.23
N MET A 39 -0.85 14.00 14.72
CA MET A 39 -0.94 15.20 15.59
C MET A 39 -2.31 15.34 16.27
N GLN A 40 -3.40 15.03 15.56
CA GLN A 40 -4.76 15.11 16.12
C GLN A 40 -4.94 14.05 17.23
N VAL A 41 -4.48 12.82 17.01
CA VAL A 41 -4.47 11.72 17.99
C VAL A 41 -3.69 12.11 19.24
N ARG A 42 -2.46 12.63 19.07
CA ARG A 42 -1.61 13.09 20.18
C ARG A 42 -2.26 14.19 21.03
N ASN A 43 -3.00 15.10 20.38
CA ASN A 43 -3.69 16.20 21.05
C ASN A 43 -4.98 15.75 21.75
N GLU A 44 -5.88 15.05 21.06
CA GLU A 44 -7.16 14.58 21.63
C GLU A 44 -6.94 13.68 22.85
N PHE A 45 -6.04 12.70 22.72
CA PHE A 45 -5.73 11.78 23.81
C PHE A 45 -4.70 12.35 24.81
N ARG A 46 -4.34 13.63 24.68
CA ARG A 46 -3.48 14.38 25.62
C ARG A 46 -2.12 13.71 25.87
N LEU A 47 -1.54 13.07 24.86
CA LEU A 47 -0.27 12.35 24.99
C LEU A 47 0.87 13.31 25.37
N TRP A 48 0.94 14.48 24.73
CA TRP A 48 1.88 15.55 25.08
C TRP A 48 1.67 16.16 26.48
N GLN A 49 0.46 16.04 27.05
CA GLN A 49 0.08 16.63 28.33
C GLN A 49 0.14 15.62 29.48
N GLY A 50 0.91 14.53 29.32
CA GLY A 50 1.17 13.58 30.38
C GLY A 50 0.04 12.59 30.65
N ASN A 51 -0.68 12.12 29.63
CA ASN A 51 -1.58 10.96 29.75
C ASN A 51 -0.78 9.66 29.98
N ALA A 52 -0.18 9.55 31.16
CA ALA A 52 0.71 8.46 31.55
C ALA A 52 0.01 7.09 31.60
N ALA A 53 -1.32 7.06 31.75
CA ALA A 53 -2.09 5.81 31.67
C ALA A 53 -2.10 5.26 30.23
N LEU A 54 -2.32 6.12 29.23
CA LEU A 54 -2.30 5.71 27.82
C LEU A 54 -0.89 5.38 27.35
N LEU A 55 0.10 6.24 27.68
CA LEU A 55 1.52 6.00 27.40
C LEU A 55 2.01 4.65 27.98
N ARG A 56 1.73 4.36 29.27
CA ARG A 56 2.02 3.03 29.86
C ARG A 56 1.31 1.89 29.14
N SER A 57 0.09 2.09 28.63
CA SER A 57 -0.62 1.06 27.84
C SER A 57 -0.10 0.91 26.40
N CYS A 58 0.65 1.89 25.88
CA CYS A 58 1.48 1.76 24.69
C CYS A 58 2.82 1.08 24.99
N GLY A 59 3.25 1.03 26.27
CA GLY A 59 4.56 0.51 26.67
C GLY A 59 5.72 1.48 26.49
N VAL A 60 5.44 2.75 26.14
CA VAL A 60 6.44 3.75 25.73
C VAL A 60 6.19 5.09 26.43
N SER A 61 7.22 5.95 26.50
CA SER A 61 7.10 7.30 27.07
C SER A 61 6.88 8.39 26.03
N GLU A 62 7.11 8.10 24.74
CA GLU A 62 7.11 9.09 23.67
C GLU A 62 5.73 9.15 22.96
N PRO A 63 5.11 10.34 22.87
CA PRO A 63 3.78 10.52 22.26
C PRO A 63 3.64 10.15 20.77
N GLU A 64 4.67 10.34 19.94
CA GLU A 64 4.65 9.95 18.53
C GLU A 64 4.65 8.42 18.36
N GLU A 65 5.53 7.73 19.07
CA GLU A 65 5.61 6.27 19.15
C GLU A 65 4.29 5.67 19.67
N CYS A 66 3.73 6.22 20.76
CA CYS A 66 2.43 5.76 21.27
C CYS A 66 1.29 6.02 20.26
N SER A 67 1.34 7.08 19.46
CA SER A 67 0.36 7.29 18.39
C SER A 67 0.48 6.25 17.27
N GLY A 68 1.72 5.86 16.89
CA GLY A 68 1.97 4.74 15.99
C GLY A 68 1.40 3.42 16.52
N ILE A 69 1.64 3.10 17.80
CA ILE A 69 1.13 1.88 18.46
C ILE A 69 -0.42 1.89 18.52
N ILE A 70 -1.05 3.05 18.68
CA ILE A 70 -2.52 3.19 18.59
C ILE A 70 -3.02 2.87 17.16
N PHE A 71 -2.33 3.31 16.10
CA PHE A 71 -2.70 2.98 14.72
C PHE A 71 -2.48 1.50 14.39
N ASP A 72 -1.38 0.92 14.88
CA ASP A 72 -1.08 -0.51 14.81
C ASP A 72 -2.20 -1.34 15.42
N ARG A 73 -2.63 -0.96 16.62
CA ARG A 73 -3.71 -1.63 17.34
C ARG A 73 -5.08 -1.42 16.68
N LEU A 74 -5.30 -0.26 16.06
CA LEU A 74 -6.49 0.01 15.26
C LEU A 74 -6.56 -0.94 14.06
N TRP A 75 -5.44 -1.18 13.36
CA TRP A 75 -5.40 -2.05 12.18
C TRP A 75 -5.76 -3.49 12.55
N GLU A 76 -5.15 -4.01 13.60
CA GLU A 76 -5.48 -5.32 14.18
C GLU A 76 -6.96 -5.40 14.58
N THR A 77 -7.46 -4.35 15.23
CA THR A 77 -8.84 -4.31 15.74
C THR A 77 -9.85 -4.29 14.59
N LEU A 78 -9.67 -3.51 13.52
CA LEU A 78 -10.62 -3.52 12.40
C LEU A 78 -10.75 -4.93 11.78
N ARG A 79 -9.66 -5.70 11.74
CA ARG A 79 -9.65 -7.08 11.21
C ARG A 79 -10.42 -8.07 12.09
N THR A 80 -10.59 -7.83 13.39
CA THR A 80 -11.42 -8.70 14.25
C THR A 80 -12.92 -8.48 14.09
N PHE A 81 -13.34 -7.36 13.48
CA PHE A 81 -14.75 -7.06 13.17
C PHE A 81 -15.10 -7.26 11.68
N ALA A 82 -14.11 -7.49 10.82
CA ALA A 82 -14.30 -7.77 9.40
C ALA A 82 -14.64 -9.24 9.13
N ASP A 83 -15.11 -9.55 7.92
CA ASP A 83 -15.29 -10.95 7.50
C ASP A 83 -13.95 -11.70 7.53
N SER A 84 -13.92 -12.84 8.23
CA SER A 84 -12.69 -13.61 8.41
C SER A 84 -12.16 -14.21 7.10
N GLY A 85 -13.03 -14.46 6.11
CA GLY A 85 -12.65 -14.92 4.77
C GLY A 85 -11.88 -13.83 4.01
N LEU A 86 -12.42 -12.62 3.99
CA LEU A 86 -11.78 -11.43 3.43
C LEU A 86 -10.45 -11.14 4.13
N VAL A 87 -10.40 -11.17 5.46
CA VAL A 87 -9.15 -10.98 6.23
C VAL A 87 -8.06 -11.96 5.78
N ARG A 88 -8.36 -13.27 5.75
CA ARG A 88 -7.42 -14.29 5.29
C ARG A 88 -6.98 -14.09 3.84
N ALA A 89 -7.90 -13.71 2.96
CA ALA A 89 -7.60 -13.43 1.56
C ALA A 89 -6.70 -12.20 1.40
N LEU A 90 -6.88 -11.16 2.21
CA LEU A 90 -6.02 -9.97 2.24
C LEU A 90 -4.61 -10.30 2.77
N ASP A 91 -4.49 -11.01 3.90
CA ASP A 91 -3.18 -11.44 4.43
C ASP A 91 -2.37 -12.27 3.42
N CYS A 92 -3.08 -13.09 2.64
CA CYS A 92 -2.53 -13.83 1.52
C CYS A 92 -2.07 -12.94 0.37
N GLN A 93 -2.86 -11.93 0.00
CA GLN A 93 -2.53 -11.04 -1.09
C GLN A 93 -1.37 -10.11 -0.74
N PHE A 94 -1.29 -9.62 0.51
CA PHE A 94 -0.16 -8.84 1.02
C PHE A 94 1.15 -9.63 0.95
N LYS A 95 1.16 -10.87 1.45
CA LYS A 95 2.34 -11.76 1.36
C LYS A 95 2.76 -12.04 -0.08
N LEU A 96 1.80 -12.08 -1.02
CA LEU A 96 2.09 -12.21 -2.44
C LEU A 96 2.68 -10.91 -3.04
N SER A 97 2.14 -9.72 -2.71
CA SER A 97 2.69 -8.45 -3.23
C SER A 97 4.04 -8.08 -2.63
N GLU A 98 4.32 -8.49 -1.39
CA GLU A 98 5.66 -8.41 -0.79
C GLU A 98 6.64 -9.40 -1.43
N GLY A 99 6.19 -10.61 -1.76
CA GLY A 99 7.01 -11.67 -2.34
C GLY A 99 7.36 -11.50 -3.82
N VAL A 100 6.45 -10.97 -4.64
CA VAL A 100 6.70 -10.69 -6.07
C VAL A 100 7.78 -9.62 -6.20
N GLN A 101 8.86 -9.93 -6.92
CA GLN A 101 9.92 -8.98 -7.24
C GLN A 101 9.66 -8.34 -8.61
N ILE A 102 9.62 -7.01 -8.67
CA ILE A 102 9.47 -6.24 -9.89
C ILE A 102 10.82 -5.65 -10.28
N ARG A 103 11.26 -5.99 -11.49
CA ARG A 103 12.31 -5.31 -12.24
C ARG A 103 11.68 -4.19 -13.05
N TYR A 104 12.22 -3.00 -12.94
CA TYR A 104 11.67 -1.76 -13.47
C TYR A 104 12.74 -0.84 -14.11
N ALA A 105 14.02 -1.24 -14.09
CA ALA A 105 15.05 -0.63 -14.94
C ALA A 105 14.61 -0.59 -16.42
N GLY A 106 14.87 0.53 -17.09
CA GLY A 106 14.41 0.76 -18.46
C GLY A 106 12.92 1.12 -18.62
N PHE A 107 12.08 1.08 -17.58
CA PHE A 107 10.64 1.41 -17.72
C PHE A 107 10.38 2.86 -18.13
N TYR A 108 11.33 3.78 -17.96
CA TYR A 108 11.27 5.16 -18.48
C TYR A 108 11.08 5.26 -20.02
N ARG A 109 11.28 4.15 -20.75
CA ARG A 109 11.07 4.06 -22.21
C ARG A 109 9.65 3.65 -22.61
N LEU A 110 8.84 3.22 -21.64
CA LEU A 110 7.57 2.55 -21.85
C LEU A 110 6.38 3.48 -21.54
N ARG A 111 5.24 3.20 -22.18
CA ARG A 111 3.93 3.78 -21.84
C ARG A 111 3.35 3.11 -20.60
N LEU A 112 2.36 3.77 -20.01
CA LEU A 112 1.68 3.30 -18.80
C LEU A 112 1.10 1.88 -18.95
N ALA A 113 0.48 1.58 -20.11
CA ALA A 113 -0.02 0.22 -20.38
C ALA A 113 1.09 -0.82 -20.48
N GLU A 114 2.17 -0.53 -21.23
CA GLU A 114 3.31 -1.43 -21.42
C GLU A 114 4.03 -1.74 -20.09
N ILE A 115 4.13 -0.76 -19.18
CA ILE A 115 4.63 -0.97 -17.82
C ILE A 115 3.71 -1.93 -17.05
N LEU A 116 2.40 -1.69 -17.06
CA LEU A 116 1.44 -2.54 -16.33
C LEU A 116 1.37 -3.97 -16.90
N ASP A 117 1.51 -4.13 -18.22
CA ASP A 117 1.60 -5.43 -18.89
C ASP A 117 2.91 -6.16 -18.52
N SER A 118 4.04 -5.44 -18.49
CA SER A 118 5.32 -5.97 -18.03
C SER A 118 5.28 -6.42 -16.55
N VAL A 119 4.64 -5.63 -15.67
CA VAL A 119 4.45 -5.97 -14.26
C VAL A 119 3.54 -7.19 -14.11
N GLN A 120 2.43 -7.28 -14.84
CA GLN A 120 1.58 -8.49 -14.83
C GLN A 120 2.36 -9.73 -15.28
N ALA A 121 3.11 -9.64 -16.38
CA ALA A 121 3.93 -10.74 -16.86
C ALA A 121 5.04 -11.14 -15.86
N GLN A 122 5.53 -10.21 -15.04
CA GLN A 122 6.46 -10.50 -13.94
C GLN A 122 5.78 -11.19 -12.75
N ILE A 123 4.56 -10.81 -12.41
CA ILE A 123 3.72 -11.50 -11.41
C ILE A 123 3.50 -12.95 -11.88
N ASP A 124 3.01 -13.15 -13.10
CA ASP A 124 2.63 -14.46 -13.63
C ASP A 124 3.80 -15.45 -13.67
N ARG A 125 5.01 -14.98 -14.02
CA ARG A 125 6.23 -15.81 -13.98
C ARG A 125 6.64 -16.25 -12.57
N GLN A 126 6.29 -15.49 -11.53
CA GLN A 126 6.69 -15.76 -10.15
C GLN A 126 5.62 -16.51 -9.35
N LEU A 127 4.34 -16.36 -9.70
CA LEU A 127 3.21 -16.97 -9.00
C LEU A 127 3.36 -18.48 -8.74
N PRO A 128 3.81 -19.34 -9.69
CA PRO A 128 3.98 -20.77 -9.43
C PRO A 128 4.94 -21.07 -8.26
N ARG A 129 6.04 -20.32 -8.14
CA ARG A 129 7.03 -20.48 -7.06
C ARG A 129 6.56 -19.87 -5.75
N LEU A 130 5.87 -18.73 -5.80
CA LEU A 130 5.38 -18.07 -4.58
C LEU A 130 4.20 -18.81 -3.94
N ARG A 131 3.38 -19.51 -4.74
CA ARG A 131 2.27 -20.32 -4.22
C ARG A 131 2.72 -21.44 -3.28
N SER A 132 3.89 -22.06 -3.50
CA SER A 132 4.40 -23.12 -2.62
C SER A 132 4.92 -22.61 -1.27
N THR A 133 5.06 -21.30 -1.07
CA THR A 133 5.41 -20.69 0.22
C THR A 133 4.20 -20.15 0.99
N LEU A 134 2.98 -20.32 0.46
CA LEU A 134 1.74 -19.86 1.11
C LEU A 134 1.06 -20.99 1.91
N PRO A 135 0.32 -20.67 2.98
CA PRO A 135 -0.51 -21.66 3.67
C PRO A 135 -1.57 -22.28 2.75
N ALA A 136 -1.96 -23.53 3.00
CA ALA A 136 -3.03 -24.20 2.24
C ALA A 136 -4.41 -23.50 2.34
N SER A 137 -4.63 -22.67 3.37
CA SER A 137 -5.82 -21.83 3.54
C SER A 137 -5.86 -20.60 2.61
N CYS A 138 -4.88 -20.45 1.71
CA CYS A 138 -4.66 -19.25 0.92
C CYS A 138 -5.38 -19.27 -0.44
N SER A 139 -6.65 -18.87 -0.46
CA SER A 139 -7.51 -18.90 -1.65
C SER A 139 -7.05 -17.99 -2.82
N VAL A 140 -6.15 -17.04 -2.57
CA VAL A 140 -5.55 -16.17 -3.62
C VAL A 140 -4.61 -16.96 -4.55
N ALA A 141 -4.34 -18.24 -4.25
CA ALA A 141 -3.58 -19.14 -5.11
C ALA A 141 -4.17 -19.38 -6.52
N VAL A 142 -5.38 -18.87 -6.83
CA VAL A 142 -5.91 -18.87 -8.20
C VAL A 142 -5.18 -17.85 -9.09
N GLY A 143 -4.78 -16.69 -8.56
CA GLY A 143 -4.07 -15.64 -9.30
C GLY A 143 -3.93 -14.33 -8.51
N LEU A 144 -2.89 -13.57 -8.84
CA LEU A 144 -2.79 -12.14 -8.52
C LEU A 144 -2.84 -11.38 -9.85
N GLN A 145 -3.87 -10.56 -10.04
CA GLN A 145 -4.11 -9.87 -11.32
C GLN A 145 -4.31 -8.38 -11.11
N LEU A 146 -3.59 -7.55 -11.88
CA LEU A 146 -3.76 -6.11 -11.93
C LEU A 146 -5.07 -5.76 -12.68
N ARG A 147 -6.12 -5.36 -11.94
CA ARG A 147 -7.44 -5.03 -12.51
C ARG A 147 -7.63 -3.53 -12.69
N ARG A 148 -7.47 -3.04 -13.93
CA ARG A 148 -7.65 -1.62 -14.28
C ARG A 148 -9.15 -1.26 -14.20
N GLN A 149 -9.53 -0.40 -13.25
CA GLN A 149 -10.90 0.10 -13.12
C GLN A 149 -11.01 1.48 -13.79
N ALA A 150 -11.86 1.59 -14.82
CA ALA A 150 -11.86 2.72 -15.78
C ALA A 150 -10.46 2.94 -16.38
N GLY A 151 -10.18 2.25 -17.48
CA GLY A 151 -8.80 2.01 -17.93
C GLY A 151 -7.98 3.28 -18.18
N PRO A 152 -6.66 3.25 -17.91
CA PRO A 152 -5.76 4.29 -18.36
C PRO A 152 -5.77 4.32 -19.89
N ASN A 153 -5.67 5.51 -20.48
CA ASN A 153 -5.42 5.62 -21.91
C ASN A 153 -4.03 5.00 -22.20
N PRO A 154 -3.95 3.93 -23.01
CA PRO A 154 -2.75 3.12 -23.13
C PRO A 154 -1.59 3.85 -23.82
N ALA A 155 -1.88 4.93 -24.54
CA ALA A 155 -0.87 5.77 -25.17
C ALA A 155 -0.21 6.76 -24.19
N CYS A 156 -0.73 6.94 -22.97
CA CYS A 156 -0.20 7.93 -22.04
C CYS A 156 1.16 7.51 -21.50
N TRP A 157 1.99 8.52 -21.26
CA TRP A 157 3.27 8.32 -20.60
C TRP A 157 3.07 7.93 -19.13
N ALA A 158 4.12 7.42 -18.53
CA ALA A 158 4.18 7.23 -17.09
C ALA A 158 5.35 8.00 -16.51
N ARG A 159 5.15 8.53 -15.31
CA ARG A 159 6.21 9.09 -14.49
C ARG A 159 6.84 7.97 -13.66
N ILE A 160 8.10 7.67 -13.98
CA ILE A 160 8.88 6.60 -13.36
C ILE A 160 10.36 6.99 -13.27
N GLU A 161 10.64 8.21 -12.77
CA GLU A 161 12.02 8.72 -12.65
C GLU A 161 12.93 7.85 -11.76
N PHE A 162 12.33 7.05 -10.88
CA PHE A 162 13.03 6.14 -9.98
C PHE A 162 13.52 4.85 -10.67
N SER A 163 13.25 4.59 -11.96
CA SER A 163 13.67 3.34 -12.63
C SER A 163 15.18 3.07 -12.63
N GLU A 164 16.01 4.07 -12.35
CA GLU A 164 17.47 3.94 -12.31
C GLU A 164 18.02 4.33 -10.92
N ASP A 165 17.21 4.21 -9.85
CA ASP A 165 17.57 4.56 -8.46
C ASP A 165 18.49 3.54 -7.76
N GLY A 166 18.90 2.49 -8.47
CA GLY A 166 19.76 1.42 -7.94
C GLY A 166 19.06 0.43 -7.01
N ARG A 167 17.73 0.46 -6.88
CA ARG A 167 16.96 -0.45 -6.03
C ARG A 167 16.28 -1.61 -6.77
N ASP A 168 16.52 -1.77 -8.07
CA ASP A 168 15.99 -2.90 -8.86
C ASP A 168 16.61 -4.24 -8.43
N PRO A 169 15.81 -5.28 -8.07
CA PRO A 169 14.35 -5.29 -8.01
C PRO A 169 13.78 -4.89 -6.62
N VAL A 170 12.56 -4.36 -6.62
CA VAL A 170 11.77 -4.11 -5.39
C VAL A 170 10.55 -5.04 -5.34
N SER A 171 9.88 -5.14 -4.18
CA SER A 171 8.59 -5.83 -4.10
C SER A 171 7.51 -5.15 -4.97
N LEU A 172 6.50 -5.89 -5.42
CA LEU A 172 5.34 -5.31 -6.12
C LEU A 172 4.66 -4.22 -5.28
N GLU A 173 4.59 -4.42 -3.96
CA GLU A 173 4.08 -3.43 -3.01
C GLU A 173 4.92 -2.13 -3.05
N GLY A 174 6.25 -2.26 -2.93
CA GLY A 174 7.17 -1.12 -2.97
C GLY A 174 7.17 -0.39 -4.32
N PHE A 175 7.08 -1.14 -5.42
CA PHE A 175 6.94 -0.58 -6.76
C PHE A 175 5.64 0.22 -6.90
N LEU A 176 4.50 -0.37 -6.54
CA LEU A 176 3.19 0.27 -6.71
C LEU A 176 3.01 1.46 -5.78
N GLY A 177 3.56 1.45 -4.55
CA GLY A 177 3.49 2.61 -3.66
C GLY A 177 4.04 3.89 -4.29
N TRP A 178 5.20 3.82 -4.96
CA TRP A 178 5.76 4.96 -5.69
C TRP A 178 5.10 5.17 -7.06
N PHE A 179 4.93 4.10 -7.84
CA PHE A 179 4.44 4.18 -9.21
C PHE A 179 2.99 4.71 -9.28
N ALA A 180 2.11 4.26 -8.38
CA ALA A 180 0.72 4.69 -8.35
C ALA A 180 0.56 6.17 -7.99
N TRP A 181 1.26 6.62 -6.94
CA TRP A 181 1.29 8.02 -6.54
C TRP A 181 1.81 8.94 -7.66
N ARG A 182 2.85 8.53 -8.38
CA ARG A 182 3.39 9.29 -9.53
C ARG A 182 2.47 9.32 -10.75
N ASN A 183 1.51 8.41 -10.86
CA ASN A 183 0.66 8.23 -12.06
C ASN A 183 -0.84 8.35 -11.77
N ALA A 184 -1.19 9.07 -10.69
CA ALA A 184 -2.56 9.41 -10.30
C ALA A 184 -3.52 8.22 -10.19
N PHE A 185 -3.04 7.06 -9.73
CA PHE A 185 -3.90 5.93 -9.39
C PHE A 185 -3.65 5.42 -7.97
N THR A 186 -4.57 4.61 -7.47
CA THR A 186 -4.47 3.95 -6.16
C THR A 186 -4.58 2.44 -6.34
N PRO A 187 -3.62 1.63 -5.84
CA PRO A 187 -3.76 0.19 -5.78
C PRO A 187 -4.68 -0.19 -4.61
N VAL A 188 -5.63 -1.10 -4.84
CA VAL A 188 -6.57 -1.56 -3.82
C VAL A 188 -6.65 -3.08 -3.82
N HIS A 189 -6.38 -3.69 -2.67
CA HIS A 189 -6.46 -5.14 -2.51
C HIS A 189 -7.92 -5.60 -2.48
N THR A 190 -8.34 -6.24 -3.57
CA THR A 190 -9.69 -6.79 -3.76
C THR A 190 -9.56 -8.25 -4.24
N PRO A 191 -9.11 -9.17 -3.36
CA PRO A 191 -8.71 -10.53 -3.74
C PRO A 191 -9.73 -11.24 -4.67
N PRO A 192 -9.28 -11.88 -5.78
CA PRO A 192 -7.89 -12.12 -6.20
C PRO A 192 -7.22 -10.93 -6.92
N TYR A 193 -7.94 -9.82 -7.13
CA TYR A 193 -7.46 -8.69 -7.92
C TYR A 193 -6.71 -7.68 -7.07
N LEU A 194 -5.68 -7.07 -7.66
CA LEU A 194 -5.15 -5.80 -7.20
C LEU A 194 -5.74 -4.73 -8.12
N GLU A 195 -6.77 -4.05 -7.66
CA GLU A 195 -7.49 -3.05 -8.44
C GLU A 195 -6.65 -1.78 -8.57
N LEU A 196 -6.46 -1.33 -9.81
CA LEU A 196 -5.79 -0.07 -10.10
C LEU A 196 -6.89 0.96 -10.42
N ARG A 197 -7.18 1.82 -9.45
CA ARG A 197 -8.22 2.85 -9.55
C ARG A 197 -7.60 4.16 -10.01
N PHE A 198 -7.82 4.53 -11.26
CA PHE A 198 -7.28 5.76 -11.85
C PHE A 198 -8.14 6.96 -11.46
N ASN A 199 -7.51 7.99 -10.89
CA ASN A 199 -8.14 9.28 -10.63
C ASN A 199 -8.07 10.17 -11.89
N ASP A 200 -7.06 9.95 -12.73
CA ASP A 200 -6.91 10.52 -14.07
C ASP A 200 -6.50 9.39 -15.03
N PRO A 201 -7.28 9.11 -16.11
CA PRO A 201 -6.92 8.08 -17.08
C PRO A 201 -5.69 8.44 -17.93
N CYS A 202 -5.21 9.70 -17.92
CA CYS A 202 -4.04 10.16 -18.66
C CYS A 202 -3.27 11.28 -17.93
N ALA A 203 -2.81 11.00 -16.71
CA ALA A 203 -2.02 11.96 -15.90
C ALA A 203 -0.81 12.57 -16.64
N TRP A 204 -0.27 11.89 -17.65
CA TRP A 204 0.87 12.34 -18.46
C TRP A 204 0.59 12.17 -19.97
N PRO A 205 -0.05 13.15 -20.62
CA PRO A 205 -0.38 13.08 -22.06
C PRO A 205 0.84 13.32 -22.97
N SER A 206 1.78 14.16 -22.53
CA SER A 206 3.11 14.35 -23.13
C SER A 206 4.17 13.67 -22.27
N GLN A 207 5.38 13.48 -22.80
CA GLN A 207 6.49 12.93 -22.03
C GLN A 207 6.88 13.95 -20.94
N PRO A 208 6.82 13.62 -19.63
CA PRO A 208 7.27 14.54 -18.59
C PRO A 208 8.75 15.00 -18.77
N PRO A 209 9.19 16.13 -18.16
CA PRO A 209 10.39 16.82 -18.66
C PRO A 209 11.77 16.31 -18.18
N GLN A 210 11.85 15.35 -17.24
CA GLN A 210 13.08 15.05 -16.48
C GLN A 210 13.57 13.59 -16.63
N PHE A 211 13.71 13.08 -17.87
CA PHE A 211 14.08 11.67 -18.13
C PHE A 211 15.40 11.46 -18.89
N GLN A 212 16.47 12.08 -18.43
CA GLN A 212 17.78 11.46 -18.61
C GLN A 212 18.21 10.92 -17.25
N PRO A 213 18.48 9.62 -17.12
CA PRO A 213 19.07 9.09 -15.90
C PRO A 213 20.32 9.90 -15.59
N THR A 214 20.41 10.46 -14.38
CA THR A 214 21.71 10.86 -13.85
C THR A 214 22.54 9.59 -13.82
N ARG A 215 23.60 9.52 -14.65
CA ARG A 215 24.52 8.36 -14.64
C ARG A 215 24.85 8.02 -13.19
N PRO A 216 24.80 6.73 -12.78
CA PRO A 216 25.34 6.36 -11.48
C PRO A 216 26.80 6.84 -11.41
N PRO A 217 27.27 7.31 -10.24
CA PRO A 217 28.69 7.57 -10.05
C PRO A 217 29.46 6.29 -10.37
N GLY A 218 30.43 6.41 -11.28
CA GLY A 218 31.27 5.30 -11.74
C GLY A 218 32.45 5.02 -10.82
#